data_AF-A0A970Y0U4-F1
#
_entry.id   AF-A0A970Y0U4-F1
#
_cell.length_a   1.000
_cell.length_b   1.000
_cell.length_c   1.000
_cell.angle_alpha   90.00
_cell.angle_beta   90.00
_cell.angle_gamma   90.00
#
_symmetry.space_group_name_H-M   'P 1'
#
loop_
_entity.id
_entity.type
_entity.pdbx_description
1 polymer ?
#
loop_
_entity_poly.entity_id
_entity_poly.type
_entity_poly.pdbx_seq_one_letter_code
_entity_poly.pdbx_strand_id
1 'polypeptide(L)'
;MIVLAVVAVQGRTSLEREAPRQGFERDMALGLTGRYVVGMKSMLGEASAALAIPQLEKALDGSRHPQKGLFLAPVLVELGARERALAELERLAAEPGGGLSSRDAALLLQVYRQGSRSLGADGRRAMEKYGWTGALALSHDRGPGDSDRQAVLCSAKRTFVGAAAFITGAVAALVTGAILFIFALLLRRRGGLRARFSPPESPGEPLIEAFAIYLAGMIVLPALLGRVLPALASASVLLALPAVVLALVWPSLRGAAGTRAALGWHRGAGIWREMGAGVLGYLAGLPLLALALVPVMVLSRFSGKVPAHPIVNEISGDPAVLAFIALLGCVWAPVVEETFFRGMLFGYLRRRLHWAASGVVTGLLFALIHPQGWMAVPVLGMIGFTLCAIRQWRGSIIAPMTAHALNNGVVLFFAFLMLA
;
A
#
# COMPACT_ATOMS: atom_id res chain seq x y z
N MET A 1 23.64 7.58 -10.61
CA MET A 1 24.08 6.29 -10.03
C MET A 1 22.91 5.52 -9.40
N ILE A 2 22.22 6.04 -8.38
CA ILE A 2 21.18 5.27 -7.65
C ILE A 2 19.80 5.24 -8.33
N VAL A 3 19.35 6.35 -8.94
CA VAL A 3 18.11 6.31 -9.77
C VAL A 3 18.31 5.49 -11.04
N LEU A 4 19.54 5.50 -11.59
CA LEU A 4 19.97 4.58 -12.64
C LEU A 4 19.94 3.11 -12.19
N ALA A 5 20.15 2.82 -10.90
CA ALA A 5 20.01 1.48 -10.34
C ALA A 5 18.54 1.03 -10.26
N VAL A 6 17.60 1.93 -9.95
CA VAL A 6 16.15 1.63 -9.98
C VAL A 6 15.65 1.43 -11.41
N VAL A 7 16.12 2.26 -12.36
CA VAL A 7 15.86 2.07 -13.80
C VAL A 7 16.49 0.76 -14.31
N ALA A 8 17.67 0.39 -13.81
CA ALA A 8 18.33 -0.88 -14.16
C ALA A 8 17.64 -2.09 -13.52
N VAL A 9 17.09 -1.97 -12.31
CA VAL A 9 16.27 -3.00 -11.66
C VAL A 9 14.95 -3.16 -12.41
N GLN A 10 14.26 -2.07 -12.74
CA GLN A 10 13.06 -2.11 -13.57
C GLN A 10 13.33 -2.66 -14.98
N GLY A 11 14.46 -2.28 -15.59
CA GLY A 11 14.92 -2.75 -16.91
C GLY A 11 15.32 -4.23 -16.94
N ARG A 12 15.96 -4.76 -15.88
CA ARG A 12 16.21 -6.20 -15.73
C ARG A 12 14.90 -6.98 -15.62
N THR A 13 13.95 -6.47 -14.85
CA THR A 13 12.66 -7.16 -14.67
C THR A 13 11.76 -7.13 -15.91
N SER A 14 12.01 -6.25 -16.90
CA SER A 14 11.28 -6.24 -18.18
C SER A 14 11.78 -7.27 -19.20
N LEU A 15 13.04 -7.71 -19.11
CA LEU A 15 13.60 -8.72 -20.00
C LEU A 15 13.24 -10.17 -19.58
N GLU A 16 12.78 -10.37 -18.35
CA GLU A 16 12.35 -11.68 -17.82
C GLU A 16 10.82 -11.90 -17.83
N ARG A 17 10.04 -10.98 -18.41
CA ARG A 17 8.56 -11.02 -18.35
C ARG A 17 7.94 -11.75 -19.55
N GLU A 18 7.94 -13.07 -19.49
CA GLU A 18 6.89 -13.91 -20.11
C GLU A 18 6.15 -14.81 -19.10
N ALA A 19 6.35 -14.61 -17.79
CA ALA A 19 5.54 -15.29 -16.76
C ALA A 19 4.47 -14.34 -16.16
N PRO A 20 3.21 -14.80 -15.96
CA PRO A 20 2.14 -13.93 -15.51
C PRO A 20 2.33 -13.55 -14.03
N ARG A 21 2.67 -12.28 -13.79
CA ARG A 21 2.85 -11.64 -12.47
C ARG A 21 1.61 -11.68 -11.55
N GLN A 22 0.47 -12.21 -12.00
CA GLN A 22 -0.74 -12.38 -11.19
C GLN A 22 -0.63 -13.49 -10.13
N GLY A 23 0.34 -14.41 -10.26
CA GLY A 23 0.59 -15.45 -9.25
C GLY A 23 1.18 -14.89 -7.95
N PHE A 24 2.23 -14.05 -8.06
CA PHE A 24 2.99 -13.52 -6.92
C PHE A 24 2.14 -12.71 -5.91
N GLU A 25 1.23 -11.86 -6.38
CA GLU A 25 0.33 -11.08 -5.51
C GLU A 25 -0.65 -11.97 -4.73
N ARG A 26 -1.14 -13.05 -5.35
CA ARG A 26 -2.04 -14.02 -4.70
C ARG A 26 -1.29 -14.91 -3.72
N ASP A 27 -0.08 -15.32 -4.07
CA ASP A 27 0.80 -16.17 -3.26
C ASP A 27 1.21 -15.45 -1.96
N MET A 28 1.47 -14.15 -2.04
CA MET A 28 1.78 -13.31 -0.88
C MET A 28 0.58 -13.14 0.07
N ALA A 29 -0.61 -12.82 -0.45
CA ALA A 29 -1.80 -12.63 0.39
C ALA A 29 -2.25 -13.94 1.08
N LEU A 30 -2.16 -15.07 0.37
CA LEU A 30 -2.47 -16.39 0.91
C LEU A 30 -1.42 -16.84 1.93
N GLY A 31 -0.13 -16.67 1.63
CA GLY A 31 0.95 -16.98 2.56
C GLY A 31 0.90 -16.14 3.84
N LEU A 32 0.43 -14.90 3.74
CA LEU A 32 0.25 -14.02 4.90
C LEU A 32 -0.95 -14.43 5.75
N THR A 33 -2.08 -14.74 5.11
CA THR A 33 -3.26 -15.28 5.80
C THR A 33 -2.89 -16.57 6.53
N GLY A 34 -2.14 -17.47 5.87
CA GLY A 34 -1.61 -18.69 6.45
C GLY A 34 -0.70 -18.45 7.67
N ARG A 35 0.27 -17.54 7.55
CA ARG A 35 1.15 -17.14 8.66
C ARG A 35 0.36 -16.57 9.84
N TYR A 36 -0.61 -15.71 9.57
CA TYR A 36 -1.44 -15.10 10.60
C TYR A 36 -2.24 -16.15 11.39
N VAL A 37 -2.94 -17.06 10.72
CA VAL A 37 -3.77 -18.07 11.40
C VAL A 37 -2.95 -19.15 12.12
N VAL A 38 -1.80 -19.55 11.56
CA VAL A 38 -0.87 -20.47 12.24
C VAL A 38 -0.23 -19.79 13.45
N GLY A 39 0.15 -18.51 13.34
CA GLY A 39 0.65 -17.72 14.45
C GLY A 39 -0.38 -17.56 15.56
N MET A 40 -1.64 -17.30 15.19
CA MET A 40 -2.78 -17.24 16.10
C MET A 40 -2.95 -18.55 16.86
N LYS A 41 -2.99 -19.70 16.16
CA LYS A 41 -3.02 -21.03 16.77
C LYS A 41 -1.86 -21.24 17.74
N SER A 42 -0.65 -20.88 17.31
CA SER A 42 0.56 -21.10 18.10
C SER A 42 0.65 -20.25 19.37
N MET A 43 -0.10 -19.15 19.45
CA MET A 43 -0.16 -18.28 20.63
C MET A 43 -1.41 -18.46 21.48
N LEU A 44 -2.56 -18.67 20.87
CA LEU A 44 -3.88 -18.71 21.52
C LEU A 44 -4.43 -20.14 21.68
N GLY A 45 -3.76 -21.15 21.11
CA GLY A 45 -4.13 -22.56 21.22
C GLY A 45 -5.13 -23.04 20.16
N GLU A 46 -5.49 -24.32 20.24
CA GLU A 46 -6.29 -25.05 19.25
C GLU A 46 -7.68 -24.45 19.00
N ALA A 47 -8.34 -23.90 20.04
CA ALA A 47 -9.65 -23.27 19.90
C ALA A 47 -9.66 -22.11 18.89
N SER A 48 -8.52 -21.40 18.75
CA SER A 48 -8.40 -20.30 17.78
C SER A 48 -8.31 -20.81 16.33
N ALA A 49 -7.73 -21.99 16.10
CA ALA A 49 -7.67 -22.60 14.77
C ALA A 49 -9.07 -22.92 14.24
N ALA A 50 -9.97 -23.41 15.11
CA ALA A 50 -11.35 -23.74 14.77
C ALA A 50 -12.14 -22.54 14.19
N LEU A 51 -11.80 -21.31 14.58
CA LEU A 51 -12.44 -20.09 14.07
C LEU A 51 -12.01 -19.76 12.63
N ALA A 52 -10.80 -20.16 12.23
CA ALA A 52 -10.22 -19.84 10.92
C ALA A 52 -10.57 -20.88 9.86
N ILE A 53 -10.69 -22.16 10.23
CA ILE A 53 -10.91 -23.28 9.30
C ILE A 53 -12.08 -23.04 8.33
N PRO A 54 -13.30 -22.66 8.77
CA PRO A 54 -14.43 -22.51 7.85
C PRO A 54 -14.20 -21.42 6.79
N GLN A 55 -13.44 -20.36 7.13
CA GLN A 55 -13.13 -19.29 6.19
C GLN A 55 -12.12 -19.75 5.14
N LEU A 56 -11.13 -20.54 5.53
CA LEU A 56 -10.12 -21.09 4.62
C LEU A 56 -10.71 -22.15 3.70
N GLU A 57 -11.61 -23.00 4.21
CA GLU A 57 -12.36 -23.97 3.41
C GLU A 57 -13.24 -23.27 2.38
N LYS A 58 -13.98 -22.24 2.79
CA LYS A 58 -14.75 -21.42 1.86
C LYS A 58 -13.87 -20.74 0.79
N ALA A 59 -12.67 -20.30 1.18
CA ALA A 59 -11.72 -19.69 0.24
C ALA A 59 -11.16 -20.69 -0.78
N LEU A 60 -11.03 -21.97 -0.40
CA LEU A 60 -10.71 -23.09 -1.29
C LEU A 60 -11.86 -23.38 -2.25
N ASP A 61 -13.07 -23.54 -1.73
CA ASP A 61 -14.25 -23.89 -2.54
C ASP A 61 -14.62 -22.81 -3.55
N GLY A 62 -14.42 -21.53 -3.19
CA GLY A 62 -14.75 -20.39 -4.03
C GLY A 62 -13.82 -20.18 -5.24
N SER A 63 -12.81 -21.04 -5.46
CA SER A 63 -11.81 -20.82 -6.50
C SER A 63 -11.16 -22.10 -7.01
N ARG A 64 -11.43 -22.47 -8.26
CA ARG A 64 -10.83 -23.64 -8.94
C ARG A 64 -9.36 -23.46 -9.36
N HIS A 65 -8.61 -22.58 -8.69
CA HIS A 65 -7.23 -22.28 -9.07
C HIS A 65 -6.26 -23.21 -8.31
N PRO A 66 -5.49 -24.09 -8.99
CA PRO A 66 -4.70 -25.13 -8.34
C PRO A 66 -3.72 -24.62 -7.27
N GLN A 67 -3.10 -23.46 -7.52
CA GLN A 67 -2.17 -22.83 -6.58
C GLN A 67 -2.77 -22.53 -5.20
N LYS A 68 -4.06 -22.19 -5.11
CA LYS A 68 -4.69 -21.92 -3.81
C LYS A 68 -4.71 -23.16 -2.92
N GLY A 69 -5.01 -24.32 -3.48
CA GLY A 69 -4.98 -25.58 -2.76
C GLY A 69 -3.56 -25.91 -2.26
N LEU A 70 -2.55 -25.68 -3.10
CA LEU A 70 -1.15 -25.90 -2.73
C LEU A 70 -0.67 -24.97 -1.59
N PHE A 71 -1.18 -23.73 -1.53
CA PHE A 71 -0.85 -22.79 -0.45
C PHE A 71 -1.65 -23.05 0.85
N LEU A 72 -2.93 -23.38 0.74
CA LEU A 72 -3.82 -23.49 1.89
C LEU A 72 -3.81 -24.89 2.52
N ALA A 73 -3.51 -25.95 1.77
CA ALA A 73 -3.51 -27.31 2.32
C ALA A 73 -2.49 -27.48 3.47
N PRO A 74 -1.23 -27.01 3.38
CA PRO A 74 -0.30 -27.06 4.52
C PRO A 74 -0.79 -26.30 5.74
N VAL A 75 -1.44 -25.16 5.54
CA VAL A 75 -2.04 -24.36 6.62
C VAL A 75 -3.18 -25.14 7.27
N LEU A 76 -4.08 -25.73 6.49
CA LEU A 76 -5.20 -26.53 7.02
C LEU A 76 -4.73 -27.76 7.79
N VAL A 77 -3.69 -28.47 7.32
CA VAL A 77 -3.08 -29.56 8.09
C VAL A 77 -2.59 -29.06 9.44
N GLU A 78 -1.87 -27.93 9.45
CA GLU A 78 -1.37 -27.32 10.69
C GLU A 78 -2.51 -26.90 11.63
N LEU A 79 -3.64 -26.44 11.10
CA LEU A 79 -4.81 -26.05 11.90
C LEU A 79 -5.66 -27.24 12.39
N GLY A 80 -5.35 -28.47 11.98
CA GLY A 80 -6.08 -29.68 12.37
C GLY A 80 -7.14 -30.16 11.36
N ALA A 81 -7.34 -29.47 10.24
CA ALA A 81 -8.24 -29.86 9.15
C ALA A 81 -7.56 -30.78 8.13
N ARG A 82 -6.89 -31.84 8.61
CA ARG A 82 -6.04 -32.71 7.79
C ARG A 82 -6.82 -33.42 6.69
N GLU A 83 -7.98 -33.98 6.99
CA GLU A 83 -8.78 -34.75 6.02
C GLU A 83 -9.20 -33.88 4.83
N ARG A 84 -9.72 -32.67 5.10
CA ARG A 84 -10.10 -31.72 4.05
C ARG A 84 -8.90 -31.30 3.20
N ALA A 85 -7.75 -31.06 3.83
CA ALA A 85 -6.52 -30.69 3.13
C ALA A 85 -6.02 -31.80 2.20
N LEU A 86 -6.01 -33.06 2.68
CA LEU A 86 -5.60 -34.21 1.88
C LEU A 86 -6.56 -34.46 0.72
N ALA A 87 -7.88 -34.36 0.94
CA ALA A 87 -8.88 -34.50 -0.12
C ALA A 87 -8.68 -33.47 -1.24
N GLU A 88 -8.31 -32.23 -0.90
CA GLU A 88 -8.00 -31.21 -1.91
C GLU A 88 -6.69 -31.52 -2.66
N LEU A 89 -5.65 -31.97 -1.97
CA LEU A 89 -4.40 -32.37 -2.62
C LEU A 89 -4.59 -33.60 -3.53
N GLU A 90 -5.42 -34.56 -3.13
CA GLU A 90 -5.78 -35.73 -3.96
C GLU A 90 -6.53 -35.30 -5.21
N ARG A 91 -7.51 -34.40 -5.08
CA ARG A 91 -8.23 -33.81 -6.21
C ARG A 91 -7.27 -33.13 -7.19
N LEU A 92 -6.33 -32.33 -6.69
CA LEU A 92 -5.33 -31.62 -7.50
C LEU A 92 -4.32 -32.58 -8.15
N ALA A 93 -3.89 -33.63 -7.43
CA ALA A 93 -2.98 -34.63 -7.98
C ALA A 93 -3.65 -35.45 -9.09
N ALA A 94 -4.98 -35.64 -9.03
CA ALA A 94 -5.76 -36.38 -10.03
C ALA A 94 -6.19 -35.55 -11.26
N GLU A 95 -5.85 -34.26 -11.35
CA GLU A 95 -6.25 -33.41 -12.49
C GLU A 95 -5.63 -33.92 -13.82
N PRO A 96 -6.45 -34.19 -14.86
CA PRO A 96 -5.98 -34.70 -16.15
C PRO A 96 -5.02 -33.72 -16.83
N GLY A 97 -3.85 -34.19 -17.26
CA GLY A 97 -2.84 -33.40 -17.96
C GLY A 97 -1.55 -33.13 -17.18
N GLY A 98 -1.47 -33.53 -15.90
CA GLY A 98 -0.18 -33.68 -15.18
C GLY A 98 0.69 -32.42 -15.11
N GLY A 99 0.08 -31.23 -15.08
CA GLY A 99 0.82 -29.97 -14.98
C GLY A 99 1.61 -29.84 -13.67
N LEU A 100 2.48 -28.82 -13.58
CA LEU A 100 3.31 -28.53 -12.40
C LEU A 100 2.54 -28.58 -11.06
N SER A 101 1.29 -28.08 -11.03
CA SER A 101 0.46 -28.10 -9.82
C SER A 101 0.02 -29.50 -9.38
N SER A 102 -0.23 -30.43 -10.31
CA SER A 102 -0.56 -31.83 -9.99
C SER A 102 0.66 -32.54 -9.38
N ARG A 103 1.86 -32.30 -9.94
CA ARG A 103 3.12 -32.84 -9.40
C ARG A 103 3.40 -32.32 -7.99
N ASP A 104 3.25 -31.01 -7.77
CA ASP A 104 3.47 -30.40 -6.45
C ASP A 104 2.44 -30.89 -5.41
N ALA A 105 1.19 -31.13 -5.81
CA ALA A 105 0.18 -31.75 -4.95
C ALA A 105 0.57 -33.17 -4.54
N ALA A 106 1.10 -33.97 -5.46
CA ALA A 106 1.58 -35.32 -5.17
C ALA A 106 2.77 -35.33 -4.20
N LEU A 107 3.69 -34.36 -4.33
CA LEU A 107 4.81 -34.19 -3.38
C LEU A 107 4.30 -33.83 -1.98
N LEU A 108 3.33 -32.92 -1.86
CA LEU A 108 2.72 -32.59 -0.57
C LEU A 108 2.00 -33.81 0.03
N LEU A 109 1.27 -34.60 -0.77
CA LEU A 109 0.68 -35.86 -0.30
C LEU A 109 1.73 -36.84 0.22
N GLN A 110 2.87 -36.95 -0.47
CA GLN A 110 3.98 -37.79 -0.04
C GLN A 110 4.51 -37.32 1.33
N VAL A 111 4.71 -36.00 1.51
CA VAL A 111 5.12 -35.41 2.80
C VAL A 111 4.14 -35.78 3.91
N TYR A 112 2.84 -35.57 3.69
CA TYR A 112 1.85 -35.82 4.76
C TYR A 112 1.56 -37.30 5.00
N ARG A 113 1.80 -38.20 4.04
CA ARG A 113 1.55 -39.64 4.23
C ARG A 113 2.79 -40.41 4.70
N GLN A 114 3.98 -40.01 4.25
CA GLN A 114 5.23 -40.75 4.45
C GLN A 114 6.28 -39.97 5.27
N GLY A 115 5.98 -38.73 5.66
CA GLY A 115 6.90 -37.84 6.38
C GLY A 115 7.75 -36.98 5.44
N SER A 116 8.28 -35.87 5.95
CA SER A 116 9.06 -34.88 5.19
C SER A 116 10.39 -35.46 4.66
N ARG A 117 10.94 -36.46 5.36
CA ARG A 117 12.19 -37.13 4.98
C ARG A 117 12.06 -38.01 3.73
N SER A 118 10.84 -38.37 3.34
CA SER A 118 10.57 -39.16 2.14
C SER A 118 10.88 -38.42 0.83
N LEU A 119 10.95 -37.09 0.86
CA LEU A 119 11.29 -36.27 -0.30
C LEU A 119 12.80 -36.30 -0.60
N GLY A 120 13.14 -36.62 -1.85
CA GLY A 120 14.46 -36.41 -2.42
C GLY A 120 14.80 -34.91 -2.59
N ALA A 121 16.03 -34.63 -3.03
CA ALA A 121 16.52 -33.24 -3.18
C ALA A 121 15.64 -32.39 -4.11
N ASP A 122 15.18 -32.95 -5.22
CA ASP A 122 14.34 -32.24 -6.19
C ASP A 122 12.95 -31.94 -5.64
N GLY A 123 12.40 -32.86 -4.84
CA GLY A 123 11.12 -32.66 -4.16
C GLY A 123 11.18 -31.54 -3.12
N ARG A 124 12.30 -31.43 -2.39
CA ARG A 124 12.52 -30.31 -1.45
C ARG A 124 12.66 -28.98 -2.18
N ARG A 125 13.44 -28.91 -3.26
CA ARG A 125 13.53 -27.71 -4.11
C ARG A 125 12.18 -27.28 -4.68
N ALA A 126 11.33 -28.24 -5.05
CA ALA A 126 9.97 -27.92 -5.49
C ALA A 126 9.13 -27.27 -4.38
N MET A 127 9.32 -27.67 -3.12
CA MET A 127 8.65 -27.05 -1.98
C MET A 127 9.21 -25.67 -1.62
N GLU A 128 10.52 -25.44 -1.80
CA GLU A 128 11.16 -24.13 -1.57
C GLU A 128 10.52 -23.00 -2.39
N LYS A 129 9.99 -23.32 -3.59
CA LYS A 129 9.21 -22.38 -4.42
C LYS A 129 8.02 -21.77 -3.69
N TYR A 130 7.43 -22.49 -2.74
CA TYR A 130 6.28 -22.04 -1.95
C TYR A 130 6.70 -21.24 -0.69
N GLY A 131 7.99 -20.92 -0.54
CA GLY A 131 8.52 -20.09 0.52
C GLY A 131 8.17 -20.62 1.91
N TRP A 132 7.61 -19.75 2.76
CA TRP A 132 7.22 -20.11 4.13
C TRP A 132 6.23 -21.30 4.19
N THR A 133 5.31 -21.40 3.24
CA THR A 133 4.32 -22.49 3.21
C THR A 133 4.95 -23.84 2.90
N GLY A 134 5.95 -23.86 2.01
CA GLY A 134 6.74 -25.06 1.75
C GLY A 134 7.55 -25.48 2.97
N ALA A 135 8.17 -24.51 3.67
CA ALA A 135 8.88 -24.77 4.92
C ALA A 135 7.95 -25.28 6.03
N LEU A 136 6.69 -24.82 6.08
CA LEU A 136 5.67 -25.35 6.98
C LEU A 136 5.37 -26.83 6.70
N ALA A 137 5.18 -27.20 5.43
CA ALA A 137 4.96 -28.59 5.04
C ALA A 137 6.16 -29.49 5.38
N LEU A 138 7.38 -29.03 5.07
CA LEU A 138 8.63 -29.76 5.30
C LEU A 138 9.01 -29.90 6.79
N SER A 139 8.41 -29.11 7.67
CA SER A 139 8.65 -29.17 9.12
C SER A 139 7.50 -29.82 9.90
N HIS A 140 6.42 -30.25 9.24
CA HIS A 140 5.18 -30.69 9.90
C HIS A 140 5.35 -31.90 10.83
N ASP A 141 6.26 -32.83 10.50
CA ASP A 141 6.54 -34.07 11.25
C ASP A 141 7.70 -33.92 12.23
N ARG A 142 8.26 -32.71 12.36
CA ARG A 142 9.37 -32.43 13.25
C ARG A 142 8.90 -32.03 14.64
N GLY A 143 9.65 -32.46 15.65
CA GLY A 143 9.32 -32.17 17.05
C GLY A 143 9.46 -30.68 17.41
N PRO A 144 8.91 -30.25 18.56
CA PRO A 144 8.94 -28.84 19.01
C PRO A 144 10.35 -28.26 19.23
N GLY A 145 11.36 -29.12 19.42
CA GLY A 145 12.76 -28.73 19.62
C GLY A 145 13.56 -28.56 18.32
N ASP A 146 12.99 -28.87 17.15
CA ASP A 146 13.68 -28.75 15.86
C ASP A 146 13.82 -27.28 15.42
N SER A 147 15.01 -26.89 14.98
CA SER A 147 15.32 -25.51 14.60
C SER A 147 14.50 -25.01 13.42
N ASP A 148 14.24 -25.85 12.43
CA ASP A 148 13.50 -25.46 11.23
C ASP A 148 12.03 -25.28 11.57
N ARG A 149 11.47 -26.17 12.39
CA ARG A 149 10.10 -26.05 12.90
C ARG A 149 9.92 -24.80 13.75
N GLN A 150 10.87 -24.51 14.65
CA GLN A 150 10.84 -23.29 15.45
C GLN A 150 10.93 -22.03 14.59
N ALA A 151 11.79 -22.01 13.57
CA ALA A 151 11.93 -20.86 12.67
C ALA A 151 10.62 -20.55 11.93
N VAL A 152 9.94 -21.57 11.40
CA VAL A 152 8.64 -21.43 10.72
C VAL A 152 7.58 -20.86 11.65
N LEU A 153 7.46 -21.42 12.87
CA LEU A 153 6.46 -20.99 13.85
C LEU A 153 6.77 -19.61 14.42
N CYS A 154 8.04 -19.26 14.67
CA CYS A 154 8.45 -17.93 15.11
C CYS A 154 8.10 -16.85 14.09
N SER A 155 8.29 -17.12 12.80
CA SER A 155 7.83 -16.23 11.73
C SER A 155 6.31 -16.02 11.77
N ALA A 156 5.54 -17.10 11.92
CA ALA A 156 4.07 -17.04 12.02
C ALA A 156 3.60 -16.23 13.24
N LYS A 157 4.19 -16.48 14.41
CA LYS A 157 3.91 -15.73 15.65
C LYS A 157 4.21 -14.24 15.48
N ARG A 158 5.35 -13.89 14.85
CA ARG A 158 5.70 -12.49 14.57
C ARG A 158 4.67 -11.82 13.67
N THR A 159 4.23 -12.48 12.61
CA THR A 159 3.17 -11.96 11.73
C THR A 159 1.86 -11.76 12.51
N PHE A 160 1.47 -12.71 13.36
CA PHE A 160 0.27 -12.60 14.18
C PHE A 160 0.33 -11.43 15.18
N VAL A 161 1.40 -11.35 15.98
CA VAL A 161 1.60 -10.26 16.96
C VAL A 161 1.66 -8.91 16.27
N GLY A 162 2.40 -8.82 15.16
CA GLY A 162 2.48 -7.63 14.34
C GLY A 162 1.10 -7.19 13.87
N ALA A 163 0.36 -8.06 13.18
CA ALA A 163 -0.97 -7.76 12.68
C ALA A 163 -1.94 -7.36 13.81
N ALA A 164 -1.93 -8.07 14.95
CA ALA A 164 -2.77 -7.76 16.09
C ALA A 164 -2.44 -6.39 16.71
N ALA A 165 -1.15 -6.07 16.87
CA ALA A 165 -0.69 -4.76 17.34
C ALA A 165 -1.09 -3.64 16.37
N PHE A 166 -0.94 -3.86 15.07
CA PHE A 166 -1.34 -2.91 14.04
C PHE A 166 -2.85 -2.65 14.05
N ILE A 167 -3.68 -3.71 14.09
CA ILE A 167 -5.14 -3.59 14.15
C ILE A 167 -5.56 -2.84 15.41
N THR A 168 -4.99 -3.19 16.57
CA THR A 168 -5.29 -2.52 17.84
C THR A 168 -4.90 -1.04 17.78
N GLY A 169 -3.71 -0.73 17.26
CA GLY A 169 -3.26 0.65 17.05
C GLY A 169 -4.15 1.43 16.08
N ALA A 170 -4.58 0.81 14.99
CA ALA A 170 -5.47 1.42 14.01
C ALA A 170 -6.86 1.73 14.60
N VAL A 171 -7.42 0.82 15.40
CA VAL A 171 -8.68 1.05 16.13
C VAL A 171 -8.52 2.19 17.14
N ALA A 172 -7.45 2.19 17.93
CA ALA A 172 -7.17 3.27 18.88
C ALA A 172 -6.99 4.63 18.18
N ALA A 173 -6.28 4.66 17.05
CA ALA A 173 -6.10 5.85 16.23
C ALA A 173 -7.43 6.34 15.63
N LEU A 174 -8.30 5.43 15.18
CA LEU A 174 -9.63 5.78 14.66
C LEU A 174 -10.54 6.36 15.75
N VAL A 175 -10.55 5.76 16.95
CA VAL A 175 -11.32 6.28 18.10
C VAL A 175 -10.80 7.66 18.50
N THR A 176 -9.48 7.82 18.63
CA THR A 176 -8.84 9.11 18.91
C THR A 176 -9.18 10.13 17.83
N GLY A 177 -9.12 9.71 16.57
CA GLY A 177 -9.47 10.52 15.41
C GLY A 177 -10.92 10.99 15.43
N ALA A 178 -11.86 10.12 15.80
CA ALA A 178 -13.27 10.47 15.94
C ALA A 178 -13.49 11.53 17.04
N ILE A 179 -12.83 11.38 18.18
CA ILE A 179 -12.85 12.37 19.27
C ILE A 179 -12.29 13.71 18.77
N LEU A 180 -11.12 13.70 18.13
CA LEU A 180 -10.48 14.90 17.59
C LEU A 180 -11.33 15.57 16.50
N PHE A 181 -11.98 14.79 15.64
CA PHE A 181 -12.86 15.30 14.60
C PHE A 181 -14.06 16.03 15.19
N ILE A 182 -14.76 15.41 16.15
CA ILE A 182 -15.89 16.03 16.87
C ILE A 182 -15.41 17.31 17.56
N PHE A 183 -14.29 17.26 18.26
CA PHE A 183 -13.73 18.43 18.93
C PHE A 183 -13.39 19.56 17.96
N ALA A 184 -12.79 19.25 16.80
CA ALA A 184 -12.51 20.22 15.75
C ALA A 184 -13.78 20.87 15.20
N LEU A 185 -14.86 20.11 15.00
CA LEU A 185 -16.16 20.64 14.58
C LEU A 185 -16.75 21.59 15.62
N LEU A 186 -16.69 21.23 16.91
CA LEU A 186 -17.16 22.07 18.01
C LEU A 186 -16.35 23.37 18.11
N LEU A 187 -15.02 23.30 18.02
CA LEU A 187 -14.14 24.47 18.00
C LEU A 187 -14.40 25.35 16.77
N ARG A 188 -14.66 24.75 15.61
CA ARG A 188 -14.98 25.48 14.38
C ARG A 188 -16.29 26.25 14.53
N ARG A 189 -17.33 25.65 15.12
CA ARG A 189 -18.63 26.28 15.40
C ARG A 189 -18.51 27.44 16.40
N ARG A 190 -17.67 27.30 17.43
CA ARG A 190 -17.37 28.35 18.42
C ARG A 190 -16.38 29.42 17.92
N GLY A 191 -15.92 29.34 16.67
CA GLY A 191 -14.95 30.29 16.10
C GLY A 191 -13.51 30.15 16.61
N GLY A 192 -13.22 29.11 17.41
CA GLY A 192 -11.88 28.80 17.93
C GLY A 192 -10.94 28.19 16.88
N LEU A 193 -11.49 27.51 15.86
CA LEU A 193 -10.73 26.99 14.73
C LEU A 193 -10.95 27.87 13.49
N ARG A 194 -10.12 28.90 13.35
CA ARG A 194 -10.19 29.86 12.23
C ARG A 194 -9.38 29.36 11.04
N ALA A 195 -9.94 29.53 9.84
CA ALA A 195 -9.19 29.35 8.61
C ALA A 195 -8.12 30.43 8.49
N ARG A 196 -6.86 30.01 8.29
CA ARG A 196 -5.72 30.93 8.12
C ARG A 196 -5.28 31.06 6.68
N PHE A 197 -5.78 30.21 5.79
CA PHE A 197 -5.48 30.37 4.38
C PHE A 197 -6.30 31.50 3.76
N SER A 198 -5.57 32.47 3.23
CA SER A 198 -6.08 33.51 2.33
C SER A 198 -5.59 33.22 0.92
N PRO A 199 -6.46 33.26 -0.11
CA PRO A 199 -6.04 33.13 -1.50
C PRO A 199 -5.01 34.23 -1.83
N PRO A 200 -3.89 33.89 -2.49
CA PRO A 200 -2.89 34.90 -2.86
C PRO A 200 -3.47 35.90 -3.86
N GLU A 201 -3.19 37.20 -3.69
CA GLU A 201 -3.68 38.28 -4.55
C GLU A 201 -3.12 38.15 -5.99
N SER A 202 -1.89 37.67 -6.15
CA SER A 202 -1.22 37.42 -7.44
C SER A 202 -0.19 36.27 -7.32
N PRO A 203 0.10 35.49 -8.39
CA PRO A 203 -0.55 35.46 -9.70
C PRO A 203 -1.22 34.10 -9.93
N GLY A 204 -2.55 34.07 -10.02
CA GLY A 204 -3.28 32.81 -10.20
C GLY A 204 -2.87 32.04 -11.47
N GLU A 205 -2.62 32.75 -12.57
CA GLU A 205 -2.37 32.13 -13.89
C GLU A 205 -1.03 31.40 -13.99
N PRO A 206 0.13 31.98 -13.62
CA PRO A 206 1.40 31.25 -13.63
C PRO A 206 1.41 30.00 -12.72
N LEU A 207 0.62 29.99 -11.63
CA LEU A 207 0.53 28.81 -10.76
C LEU A 207 -0.24 27.66 -11.41
N ILE A 208 -1.34 27.94 -12.12
CA ILE A 208 -2.08 26.88 -12.82
C ILE A 208 -1.34 26.39 -14.07
N GLU A 209 -0.63 27.28 -14.77
CA GLU A 209 0.30 26.91 -15.85
C GLU A 209 1.41 26.00 -15.34
N ALA A 210 2.03 26.35 -14.20
CA ALA A 210 3.03 25.51 -13.53
C ALA A 210 2.46 24.12 -13.17
N PHE A 211 1.26 24.08 -12.62
CA PHE A 211 0.57 22.82 -12.32
C PHE A 211 0.31 21.99 -13.59
N ALA A 212 -0.06 22.63 -14.71
CA ALA A 212 -0.25 21.95 -15.99
C ALA A 212 1.06 21.39 -16.55
N ILE A 213 2.17 22.12 -16.44
CA ILE A 213 3.52 21.63 -16.82
C ILE A 213 3.90 20.40 -15.99
N TYR A 214 3.66 20.45 -14.67
CA TYR A 214 3.88 19.31 -13.79
C TYR A 214 3.05 18.09 -14.21
N LEU A 215 1.76 18.27 -14.47
CA LEU A 215 0.88 17.17 -14.88
C LEU A 215 1.28 16.58 -16.24
N ALA A 216 1.62 17.45 -17.21
CA ALA A 216 2.12 17.03 -18.51
C ALA A 216 3.44 16.23 -18.38
N GLY A 217 4.35 16.70 -17.54
CA GLY A 217 5.64 16.05 -17.31
C GLY A 217 5.57 14.74 -16.55
N MET A 218 4.69 14.64 -15.55
CA MET A 218 4.57 13.46 -14.69
C MET A 218 3.66 12.37 -15.26
N ILE A 219 2.69 12.73 -16.11
CA ILE A 219 1.67 11.80 -16.61
C ILE A 219 1.75 11.65 -18.13
N VAL A 220 1.59 12.75 -18.86
CA VAL A 220 1.44 12.70 -20.33
C VAL A 220 2.74 12.25 -20.99
N LEU A 221 3.88 12.85 -20.61
CA LEU A 221 5.18 12.54 -21.19
C LEU A 221 5.59 11.07 -20.96
N PRO A 222 5.57 10.53 -19.73
CA PRO A 222 5.80 9.09 -19.48
C PRO A 222 4.85 8.18 -20.27
N ALA A 223 3.56 8.52 -20.34
CA ALA A 223 2.58 7.71 -21.05
C ALA A 223 2.75 7.72 -22.57
N LEU A 224 3.25 8.82 -23.14
CA LEU A 224 3.60 8.90 -24.56
C LEU A 224 4.92 8.20 -24.86
N LEU A 225 5.95 8.44 -24.06
CA LEU A 225 7.25 7.78 -24.19
C LEU A 225 7.12 6.27 -24.06
N GLY A 226 6.32 5.78 -23.10
CA GLY A 226 6.07 4.35 -22.95
C GLY A 226 5.41 3.70 -24.18
N ARG A 227 4.68 4.46 -25.00
CA ARG A 227 4.07 3.98 -26.25
C ARG A 227 4.98 4.08 -27.45
N VAL A 228 5.70 5.20 -27.58
CA VAL A 228 6.50 5.52 -28.77
C VAL A 228 7.93 4.98 -28.66
N LEU A 229 8.50 5.03 -27.46
CA LEU A 229 9.86 4.58 -27.13
C LEU A 229 9.83 3.66 -25.89
N PRO A 230 9.29 2.43 -25.99
CA PRO A 230 9.15 1.53 -24.84
C PRO A 230 10.47 1.27 -24.10
N ALA A 231 11.60 1.32 -24.82
CA ALA A 231 12.95 1.21 -24.24
C ALA A 231 13.27 2.29 -23.19
N LEU A 232 12.59 3.44 -23.24
CA LEU A 232 12.75 4.54 -22.28
C LEU A 232 11.67 4.53 -21.18
N ALA A 233 10.72 3.58 -21.20
CA ALA A 233 9.62 3.54 -20.24
C ALA A 233 10.12 3.40 -18.79
N SER A 234 11.16 2.60 -18.56
CA SER A 234 11.80 2.45 -17.24
C SER A 234 12.49 3.74 -16.78
N ALA A 235 13.00 4.57 -17.71
CA ALA A 235 13.64 5.85 -17.41
C ALA A 235 12.64 7.03 -17.30
N SER A 236 11.35 6.79 -17.51
CA SER A 236 10.33 7.86 -17.62
C SER A 236 10.23 8.75 -16.39
N VAL A 237 10.48 8.22 -15.19
CA VAL A 237 10.52 9.01 -13.93
C VAL A 237 11.66 10.03 -13.94
N LEU A 238 12.84 9.66 -14.47
CA LEU A 238 13.97 10.58 -14.61
C LEU A 238 13.66 11.69 -15.63
N LEU A 239 12.93 11.34 -16.69
CA LEU A 239 12.53 12.29 -17.74
C LEU A 239 11.44 13.26 -17.26
N ALA A 240 10.73 12.94 -16.18
CA ALA A 240 9.76 13.83 -15.55
C ALA A 240 10.41 14.88 -14.62
N LEU A 241 11.63 14.66 -14.13
CA LEU A 241 12.32 15.60 -13.22
C LEU A 241 12.55 16.99 -13.82
N PRO A 242 13.01 17.14 -15.09
CA PRO A 242 13.11 18.47 -15.71
C PRO A 242 11.78 19.21 -15.75
N ALA A 243 10.66 18.51 -15.95
CA ALA A 243 9.33 19.11 -15.94
C ALA A 243 8.91 19.57 -14.54
N VAL A 244 9.25 18.81 -13.49
CA VAL A 244 9.06 19.25 -12.10
C VAL A 244 9.85 20.52 -11.81
N VAL A 245 11.12 20.57 -12.21
CA VAL A 245 11.97 21.76 -12.02
C VAL A 245 11.42 22.95 -12.80
N LEU A 246 11.09 22.76 -14.08
CA LEU A 246 10.48 23.79 -14.92
C LEU A 246 9.20 24.33 -14.29
N ALA A 247 8.31 23.45 -13.83
CA ALA A 247 7.07 23.83 -13.18
C ALA A 247 7.29 24.62 -11.88
N LEU A 248 8.31 24.28 -11.08
CA LEU A 248 8.65 25.04 -9.86
C LEU A 248 9.16 26.45 -10.15
N VAL A 249 9.96 26.63 -11.21
CA VAL A 249 10.53 27.93 -11.58
C VAL A 249 9.59 28.74 -12.50
N TRP A 250 8.60 28.10 -13.11
CA TRP A 250 7.70 28.71 -14.10
C TRP A 250 7.03 30.00 -13.61
N PRO A 251 6.50 30.09 -12.37
CA PRO A 251 5.94 31.35 -11.90
C PRO A 251 6.97 32.48 -11.91
N SER A 252 8.20 32.22 -11.47
CA SER A 252 9.28 33.20 -11.47
C SER A 252 9.66 33.63 -12.89
N LEU A 253 9.68 32.69 -13.86
CA LEU A 253 9.89 33.00 -15.28
C LEU A 253 8.78 33.89 -15.86
N ARG A 254 7.56 33.78 -15.33
CA ARG A 254 6.41 34.62 -15.67
C ARG A 254 6.35 35.93 -14.88
N GLY A 255 7.40 36.29 -14.14
CA GLY A 255 7.47 37.52 -13.35
C GLY A 255 6.59 37.50 -12.09
N ALA A 256 6.20 36.33 -11.60
CA ALA A 256 5.41 36.18 -10.38
C ALA A 256 6.21 36.57 -9.13
N ALA A 257 5.88 37.71 -8.53
CA ALA A 257 6.35 38.05 -7.20
C ALA A 257 5.59 37.27 -6.11
N GLY A 258 6.24 37.00 -4.97
CA GLY A 258 5.57 36.40 -3.81
C GLY A 258 5.20 34.90 -3.94
N THR A 259 5.66 34.21 -4.99
CA THR A 259 5.36 32.79 -5.29
C THR A 259 5.54 31.88 -4.08
N ARG A 260 6.62 32.03 -3.33
CA ARG A 260 6.89 31.21 -2.14
C ARG A 260 5.77 31.33 -1.09
N ALA A 261 5.33 32.54 -0.79
CA ALA A 261 4.25 32.77 0.17
C ALA A 261 2.91 32.25 -0.38
N ALA A 262 2.63 32.49 -1.66
CA ALA A 262 1.43 32.01 -2.35
C ALA A 262 1.30 30.48 -2.32
N LEU A 263 2.40 29.76 -2.55
CA LEU A 263 2.47 28.30 -2.45
C LEU A 263 2.26 27.78 -1.01
N GLY A 264 2.38 28.63 0.01
CA GLY A 264 2.33 28.22 1.41
C GLY A 264 3.69 27.80 1.99
N TRP A 265 4.80 28.08 1.29
CA TRP A 265 6.17 27.83 1.74
C TRP A 265 6.64 28.86 2.78
N HIS A 266 5.91 28.94 3.89
CA HIS A 266 6.23 29.77 5.06
C HIS A 266 6.05 28.95 6.34
N ARG A 267 6.68 29.43 7.43
CA ARG A 267 6.73 28.71 8.72
C ARG A 267 5.40 28.71 9.48
N GLY A 268 4.38 29.42 9.00
CA GLY A 268 3.10 29.60 9.72
C GLY A 268 3.33 30.08 11.15
N ALA A 269 2.84 29.32 12.13
CA ALA A 269 3.05 29.57 13.56
C ALA A 269 4.35 28.96 14.14
N GLY A 270 5.26 28.49 13.28
CA GLY A 270 6.48 27.77 13.63
C GLY A 270 6.45 26.33 13.10
N ILE A 271 7.60 25.83 12.60
CA ILE A 271 7.70 24.52 11.92
C ILE A 271 7.12 23.38 12.78
N TRP A 272 7.55 23.27 14.04
CA TRP A 272 7.07 22.23 14.96
C TRP A 272 5.57 22.29 15.23
N ARG A 273 5.01 23.50 15.31
CA ARG A 273 3.57 23.70 15.51
C ARG A 273 2.78 23.31 14.26
N GLU A 274 3.29 23.60 13.06
CA GLU A 274 2.68 23.16 11.82
C GLU A 274 2.75 21.63 11.66
N MET A 275 3.88 21.00 12.00
CA MET A 275 4.00 19.54 12.01
C MET A 275 3.01 18.89 12.98
N GLY A 276 2.93 19.39 14.22
CA GLY A 276 1.95 18.91 15.20
C GLY A 276 0.51 19.10 14.75
N ALA A 277 0.20 20.23 14.12
CA ALA A 277 -1.11 20.46 13.50
C ALA A 277 -1.39 19.48 12.34
N GLY A 278 -0.37 19.11 11.57
CA GLY A 278 -0.46 18.08 10.54
C GLY A 278 -0.83 16.71 11.13
N VAL A 279 -0.15 16.28 12.19
CA VAL A 279 -0.46 15.02 12.89
C VAL A 279 -1.89 15.02 13.44
N LEU A 280 -2.29 16.08 14.15
CA LEU A 280 -3.65 16.21 14.68
C LEU A 280 -4.71 16.25 13.57
N GLY A 281 -4.42 16.95 12.47
CA GLY A 281 -5.29 17.03 11.31
C GLY A 281 -5.44 15.68 10.60
N TYR A 282 -4.36 14.91 10.48
CA TYR A 282 -4.41 13.55 9.95
C TYR A 282 -5.25 12.63 10.82
N LEU A 283 -5.00 12.61 12.14
CA LEU A 283 -5.78 11.80 13.09
C LEU A 283 -7.26 12.18 13.04
N ALA A 284 -7.60 13.47 13.07
CA ALA A 284 -8.97 13.95 12.93
C ALA A 284 -9.60 13.60 11.56
N GLY A 285 -8.80 13.35 10.53
CA GLY A 285 -9.27 12.90 9.22
C GLY A 285 -9.54 11.40 9.12
N LEU A 286 -9.02 10.57 10.03
CA LEU A 286 -9.16 9.11 9.98
C LEU A 286 -10.61 8.61 9.89
N PRO A 287 -11.60 9.18 10.61
CA PRO A 287 -13.00 8.76 10.45
C PRO A 287 -13.54 8.95 9.04
N LEU A 288 -13.11 10.02 8.35
CA LEU A 288 -13.50 10.26 6.96
C LEU A 288 -12.85 9.26 6.01
N LEU A 289 -11.57 8.92 6.26
CA LEU A 289 -10.88 7.86 5.51
C LEU A 289 -11.52 6.49 5.72
N ALA A 290 -11.89 6.17 6.96
CA ALA A 290 -12.60 4.93 7.29
C ALA A 290 -13.96 4.86 6.58
N LEU A 291 -14.71 5.97 6.54
CA LEU A 291 -15.94 6.06 5.77
C LEU A 291 -15.69 5.88 4.27
N ALA A 292 -14.59 6.42 3.74
CA ALA A 292 -14.20 6.25 2.34
C ALA A 292 -13.81 4.81 1.97
N LEU A 293 -13.56 3.93 2.94
CA LEU A 293 -13.37 2.49 2.68
C LEU A 293 -14.68 1.77 2.35
N VAL A 294 -15.84 2.26 2.80
CA VAL A 294 -17.15 1.64 2.53
C VAL A 294 -17.41 1.43 1.03
N PRO A 295 -17.33 2.47 0.16
CA PRO A 295 -17.50 2.26 -1.28
C PRO A 295 -16.44 1.32 -1.86
N VAL A 296 -15.20 1.32 -1.35
CA VAL A 296 -14.17 0.36 -1.78
C VAL A 296 -14.59 -1.07 -1.45
N MET A 297 -15.08 -1.33 -0.24
CA MET A 297 -15.55 -2.65 0.18
C MET A 297 -16.73 -3.12 -0.68
N VAL A 298 -17.67 -2.22 -1.00
CA VAL A 298 -18.81 -2.52 -1.88
C VAL A 298 -18.31 -2.87 -3.29
N LEU A 299 -17.46 -2.04 -3.88
CA LEU A 299 -16.91 -2.25 -5.22
C LEU A 299 -16.09 -3.55 -5.32
N SER A 300 -15.31 -3.87 -4.28
CA SER A 300 -14.54 -5.10 -4.21
C SER A 300 -15.40 -6.36 -4.16
N ARG A 301 -16.61 -6.29 -3.58
CA ARG A 301 -17.57 -7.42 -3.60
C ARG A 301 -18.06 -7.72 -5.01
N PHE A 302 -18.25 -6.70 -5.84
CA PHE A 302 -18.71 -6.86 -7.23
C PHE A 302 -17.58 -7.18 -8.20
N SER A 303 -16.38 -6.62 -8.01
CA SER A 303 -15.26 -6.79 -8.94
C SER A 303 -14.41 -8.02 -8.65
N GLY A 304 -14.52 -8.60 -7.45
CA GLY A 304 -13.62 -9.66 -6.96
C GLY A 304 -12.17 -9.22 -6.81
N LYS A 305 -11.89 -7.90 -6.88
CA LYS A 305 -10.55 -7.31 -6.80
C LYS A 305 -10.45 -6.37 -5.59
N VAL A 306 -9.32 -6.44 -4.89
CA VAL A 306 -8.96 -5.48 -3.84
C VAL A 306 -7.88 -4.55 -4.39
N PRO A 307 -7.99 -3.22 -4.23
CA PRO A 307 -6.92 -2.31 -4.64
C PRO A 307 -5.63 -2.64 -3.88
N ALA A 308 -4.58 -3.00 -4.59
CA ALA A 308 -3.25 -3.20 -4.03
C ALA A 308 -2.44 -1.92 -4.17
N HIS A 309 -1.64 -1.58 -3.15
CA HIS A 309 -0.70 -0.48 -3.24
C HIS A 309 0.55 -0.97 -4.01
N PRO A 310 1.02 -0.29 -5.08
CA PRO A 310 2.14 -0.75 -5.89
C PRO A 310 3.43 -1.05 -5.11
N ILE A 311 3.62 -0.35 -3.99
CA ILE A 311 4.76 -0.54 -3.08
C ILE A 311 4.91 -1.98 -2.59
N VAL A 312 3.81 -2.72 -2.46
CA VAL A 312 3.84 -4.11 -1.95
C VAL A 312 4.62 -5.02 -2.92
N ASN A 313 4.60 -4.70 -4.21
CA ASN A 313 5.32 -5.45 -5.24
C ASN A 313 6.82 -5.13 -5.32
N GLU A 314 7.25 -4.02 -4.71
CA GLU A 314 8.63 -3.52 -4.76
C GLU A 314 9.39 -3.75 -3.45
N ILE A 315 8.74 -4.29 -2.39
CA ILE A 315 9.35 -4.56 -1.07
C ILE A 315 10.20 -5.85 -1.07
N SER A 316 10.60 -6.38 -2.23
CA SER A 316 11.50 -7.53 -2.31
C SER A 316 12.94 -7.17 -1.85
N GLY A 317 13.22 -7.38 -0.57
CA GLY A 317 14.44 -8.04 -0.09
C GLY A 317 15.71 -7.24 0.23
N ASP A 318 15.85 -5.97 -0.18
CA ASP A 318 17.05 -5.17 0.14
C ASP A 318 16.72 -3.98 1.07
N PRO A 319 17.27 -3.93 2.30
CA PRO A 319 17.11 -2.79 3.20
C PRO A 319 17.47 -1.43 2.58
N ALA A 320 18.43 -1.37 1.66
CA ALA A 320 18.81 -0.14 0.99
C ALA A 320 17.72 0.33 0.01
N VAL A 321 17.11 -0.59 -0.72
CA VAL A 321 15.96 -0.31 -1.60
C VAL A 321 14.76 0.14 -0.77
N LEU A 322 14.49 -0.51 0.37
CA LEU A 322 13.40 -0.11 1.28
C LEU A 322 13.62 1.28 1.88
N ALA A 323 14.85 1.60 2.32
CA ALA A 323 15.18 2.91 2.83
C ALA A 323 15.02 4.00 1.74
N PHE A 324 15.38 3.69 0.50
CA PHE A 324 15.20 4.59 -0.64
C PHE A 324 13.73 4.80 -0.98
N ILE A 325 12.93 3.73 -1.02
CA ILE A 325 11.47 3.79 -1.21
C ILE A 325 10.82 4.63 -0.09
N ALA A 326 11.24 4.42 1.17
CA ALA A 326 10.75 5.19 2.30
C ALA A 326 11.10 6.68 2.17
N LEU A 327 12.32 7.02 1.74
CA LEU A 327 12.72 8.41 1.51
C LEU A 327 11.88 9.05 0.40
N LEU A 328 11.70 8.36 -0.73
CA LEU A 328 10.89 8.87 -1.83
C LEU A 328 9.42 9.03 -1.44
N GLY A 329 8.82 8.01 -0.83
CA GLY A 329 7.40 7.98 -0.50
C GLY A 329 7.02 8.86 0.69
N CYS A 330 7.88 8.96 1.71
CA CYS A 330 7.55 9.66 2.96
C CYS A 330 8.15 11.07 3.05
N VAL A 331 9.08 11.44 2.16
CA VAL A 331 9.71 12.77 2.17
C VAL A 331 9.56 13.46 0.82
N TRP A 332 10.12 12.89 -0.24
CA TRP A 332 10.14 13.55 -1.55
C TRP A 332 8.74 13.75 -2.12
N ALA A 333 7.90 12.70 -2.13
CA ALA A 333 6.55 12.76 -2.65
C ALA A 333 5.67 13.77 -1.88
N PRO A 334 5.60 13.76 -0.53
CA PRO A 334 4.88 14.80 0.21
C PRO A 334 5.37 16.22 -0.10
N VAL A 335 6.68 16.44 -0.22
CA VAL A 335 7.21 17.78 -0.54
C VAL A 335 6.75 18.25 -1.93
N VAL A 336 6.89 17.39 -2.94
CA VAL A 336 6.53 17.71 -4.33
C VAL A 336 5.02 17.83 -4.46
N GLU A 337 4.27 16.80 -4.08
CA GLU A 337 2.83 16.72 -4.27
C GLU A 337 2.09 17.80 -3.48
N GLU A 338 2.48 18.12 -2.24
CA GLU A 338 1.83 19.22 -1.52
C GLU A 338 2.13 20.58 -2.14
N THR A 339 3.32 20.77 -2.73
CA THR A 339 3.65 22.02 -3.45
C THR A 339 2.73 22.21 -4.66
N PHE A 340 2.54 21.17 -5.47
CA PHE A 340 1.71 21.24 -6.67
C PHE A 340 0.21 21.21 -6.37
N PHE A 341 -0.26 20.27 -5.55
CA PHE A 341 -1.69 20.13 -5.27
C PHE A 341 -2.21 21.18 -4.29
N ARG A 342 -1.50 21.45 -3.18
CA ARG A 342 -2.00 22.35 -2.12
C ARG A 342 -1.51 23.77 -2.31
N GLY A 343 -0.29 23.96 -2.83
CA GLY A 343 0.27 25.26 -3.16
C GLY A 343 -0.32 25.84 -4.45
N MET A 344 -0.26 25.11 -5.56
CA MET A 344 -0.68 25.63 -6.87
C MET A 344 -2.17 25.40 -7.15
N LEU A 345 -2.61 24.14 -7.31
CA LEU A 345 -3.98 23.83 -7.75
C LEU A 345 -5.03 24.30 -6.75
N PHE A 346 -4.94 23.87 -5.49
CA PHE A 346 -5.89 24.28 -4.44
C PHE A 346 -5.85 25.80 -4.22
N GLY A 347 -4.65 26.39 -4.20
CA GLY A 347 -4.47 27.83 -4.05
C GLY A 347 -5.16 28.63 -5.16
N TYR A 348 -5.02 28.17 -6.41
CA TYR A 348 -5.71 28.74 -7.57
C TYR A 348 -7.24 28.60 -7.46
N LEU A 349 -7.74 27.38 -7.22
CA LEU A 349 -9.18 27.11 -7.15
C LEU A 349 -9.86 27.91 -6.04
N ARG A 350 -9.17 28.15 -4.92
CA ARG A 350 -9.69 28.95 -3.80
C ARG A 350 -9.93 30.42 -4.12
N ARG A 351 -9.36 30.94 -5.22
CA ARG A 351 -9.67 32.29 -5.73
C ARG A 351 -11.09 32.37 -6.33
N ARG A 352 -11.64 31.22 -6.76
CA ARG A 352 -12.89 31.14 -7.54
C ARG A 352 -13.98 30.36 -6.83
N LEU A 353 -13.59 29.40 -5.99
CA LEU A 353 -14.49 28.43 -5.37
C LEU A 353 -14.34 28.45 -3.83
N HIS A 354 -15.41 28.09 -3.13
CA HIS A 354 -15.36 27.80 -1.70
C HIS A 354 -14.39 26.66 -1.39
N TRP A 355 -13.78 26.66 -0.20
CA TRP A 355 -12.69 25.71 0.14
C TRP A 355 -13.09 24.24 0.02
N ALA A 356 -14.33 23.91 0.35
CA ALA A 356 -14.81 22.54 0.22
C ALA A 356 -14.86 22.11 -1.24
N ALA A 357 -15.37 22.96 -2.14
CA ALA A 357 -15.41 22.67 -3.57
C ALA A 357 -14.00 22.59 -4.18
N SER A 358 -13.10 23.51 -3.82
CA SER A 358 -11.68 23.43 -4.20
C SER A 358 -11.04 22.13 -3.71
N GLY A 359 -11.31 21.75 -2.45
CA GLY A 359 -10.79 20.53 -1.86
C GLY A 359 -11.29 19.27 -2.56
N VAL A 360 -12.56 19.21 -2.97
CA VAL A 360 -13.12 18.08 -3.71
C VAL A 360 -12.45 17.94 -5.08
N VAL A 361 -12.34 19.03 -5.84
CA VAL A 361 -11.70 19.02 -7.16
C VAL A 361 -10.23 18.61 -7.04
N THR A 362 -9.48 19.23 -6.11
CA THR A 362 -8.08 18.87 -5.86
C THR A 362 -7.93 17.41 -5.42
N GLY A 363 -8.79 16.93 -4.52
CA GLY A 363 -8.74 15.55 -4.03
C GLY A 363 -9.07 14.52 -5.12
N LEU A 364 -10.07 14.78 -5.97
CA LEU A 364 -10.40 13.90 -7.09
C LEU A 364 -9.27 13.87 -8.12
N LEU A 365 -8.71 15.02 -8.51
CA LEU A 365 -7.57 15.06 -9.43
C LEU A 365 -6.35 14.34 -8.85
N PHE A 366 -6.09 14.53 -7.55
CA PHE A 366 -5.05 13.79 -6.84
C PHE A 366 -5.27 12.28 -6.97
N ALA A 367 -6.48 11.80 -6.67
CA ALA A 367 -6.82 10.39 -6.74
C ALA A 367 -6.77 9.77 -8.15
N LEU A 368 -7.15 10.53 -9.18
CA LEU A 368 -7.22 10.04 -10.56
C LEU A 368 -5.86 9.87 -11.22
N ILE A 369 -4.85 10.64 -10.80
CA ILE A 369 -3.49 10.51 -11.36
C ILE A 369 -2.68 9.38 -10.70
N HIS A 370 -3.22 8.78 -9.65
CA HIS A 370 -2.55 7.73 -8.89
C HIS A 370 -2.71 6.35 -9.56
N PRO A 371 -1.65 5.51 -9.58
CA PRO A 371 -1.63 4.24 -10.29
C PRO A 371 -2.51 3.13 -9.69
N GLN A 372 -3.04 3.32 -8.48
CA GLN A 372 -3.87 2.36 -7.74
C GLN A 372 -5.24 2.08 -8.41
N GLY A 373 -5.60 2.87 -9.44
CA GLY A 373 -6.79 2.68 -10.26
C GLY A 373 -8.07 3.21 -9.62
N TRP A 374 -9.16 3.14 -10.39
CA TRP A 374 -10.43 3.79 -10.08
C TRP A 374 -11.05 3.33 -8.75
N MET A 375 -10.80 2.09 -8.32
CA MET A 375 -11.32 1.57 -7.04
C MET A 375 -10.69 2.25 -5.83
N ALA A 376 -9.48 2.81 -5.95
CA ALA A 376 -8.82 3.53 -4.88
C ALA A 376 -9.28 5.00 -4.79
N VAL A 377 -10.03 5.50 -5.77
CA VAL A 377 -10.45 6.91 -5.85
C VAL A 377 -11.18 7.40 -4.60
N PRO A 378 -12.11 6.64 -3.97
CA PRO A 378 -12.77 7.12 -2.76
C PRO A 378 -11.79 7.44 -1.62
N VAL A 379 -10.83 6.54 -1.35
CA VAL A 379 -9.86 6.68 -0.26
C VAL A 379 -8.80 7.74 -0.60
N LEU A 380 -8.21 7.66 -1.80
CA LEU A 380 -7.21 8.63 -2.26
C LEU A 380 -7.79 10.05 -2.39
N GLY A 381 -9.04 10.15 -2.82
CA GLY A 381 -9.76 11.42 -2.92
C GLY A 381 -10.05 12.01 -1.56
N MET A 382 -10.40 11.16 -0.58
CA MET A 382 -10.68 11.60 0.78
C MET A 382 -9.42 12.06 1.53
N ILE A 383 -8.29 11.36 1.40
CA ILE A 383 -7.02 11.88 1.93
C ILE A 383 -6.63 13.17 1.20
N GLY A 384 -6.84 13.19 -0.12
CA GLY A 384 -6.72 14.36 -0.98
C GLY A 384 -7.41 15.60 -0.41
N PHE A 385 -8.70 15.46 -0.13
CA PHE A 385 -9.58 16.47 0.47
C PHE A 385 -9.14 16.84 1.90
N THR A 386 -8.80 15.86 2.73
CA THR A 386 -8.37 16.08 4.13
C THR A 386 -7.14 16.98 4.19
N LEU A 387 -6.15 16.74 3.34
CA LEU A 387 -4.95 17.58 3.24
C LEU A 387 -5.29 19.02 2.80
N CYS A 388 -6.28 19.19 1.91
CA CYS A 388 -6.80 20.52 1.56
C CYS A 388 -7.50 21.22 2.74
N ALA A 389 -8.23 20.48 3.58
CA ALA A 389 -8.83 21.03 4.80
C ALA A 389 -7.75 21.48 5.81
N ILE A 390 -6.67 20.69 5.98
CA ILE A 390 -5.52 21.06 6.81
C ILE A 390 -4.83 22.31 6.24
N ARG A 391 -4.64 22.36 4.91
CA ARG A 391 -4.10 23.53 4.20
C ARG A 391 -4.95 24.79 4.43
N GLN A 392 -6.28 24.66 4.38
CA GLN A 392 -7.23 25.75 4.63
C GLN A 392 -7.16 26.23 6.08
N TRP A 393 -7.02 25.31 7.03
CA TRP A 393 -6.88 25.63 8.45
C TRP A 393 -5.57 26.38 8.74
N ARG A 394 -4.44 25.89 8.19
CA ARG A 394 -3.10 26.35 8.60
C ARG A 394 -2.49 27.45 7.75
N GLY A 395 -2.85 27.56 6.47
CA GLY A 395 -2.20 28.52 5.57
C GLY A 395 -0.82 28.08 5.06
N SER A 396 -0.05 27.33 5.85
CA SER A 396 1.20 26.70 5.43
C SER A 396 0.97 25.31 4.81
N ILE A 397 1.86 24.89 3.91
CA ILE A 397 1.90 23.50 3.40
C ILE A 397 2.69 22.53 4.31
N ILE A 398 3.38 23.01 5.34
CA ILE A 398 4.13 22.13 6.27
C ILE A 398 3.19 21.14 6.99
N ALA A 399 2.01 21.61 7.41
CA ALA A 399 1.02 20.78 8.08
C ALA A 399 0.47 19.66 7.17
N PRO A 400 -0.05 19.94 5.95
CA PRO A 400 -0.46 18.86 5.06
C PRO A 400 0.72 18.00 4.58
N MET A 401 1.94 18.54 4.41
CA MET A 401 3.14 17.71 4.14
C MET A 401 3.37 16.67 5.22
N THR A 402 3.25 17.07 6.49
CA THR A 402 3.42 16.17 7.64
C THR A 402 2.33 15.11 7.66
N ALA A 403 1.07 15.50 7.44
CA ALA A 403 -0.06 14.57 7.39
C ALA A 403 0.08 13.56 6.24
N HIS A 404 0.53 14.01 5.07
CA HIS A 404 0.78 13.15 3.91
C HIS A 404 1.95 12.20 4.15
N ALA A 405 3.08 12.69 4.66
CA ALA A 405 4.21 11.87 5.05
C ALA A 405 3.82 10.78 6.07
N LEU A 406 3.00 11.14 7.06
CA LEU A 406 2.48 10.20 8.05
C LEU A 406 1.58 9.13 7.41
N ASN A 407 0.68 9.53 6.51
CA ASN A 407 -0.15 8.58 5.76
C ASN A 407 0.71 7.57 4.99
N ASN A 408 1.69 8.05 4.25
CA ASN A 408 2.57 7.18 3.45
C ASN A 408 3.42 6.28 4.34
N GLY A 409 3.91 6.80 5.47
CA GLY A 409 4.65 6.05 6.48
C GLY A 409 3.81 4.93 7.10
N VAL A 410 2.55 5.18 7.44
CA VAL A 410 1.64 4.14 7.98
C VAL A 410 1.38 3.05 6.95
N VAL A 411 1.13 3.41 5.69
CA VAL A 411 0.92 2.45 4.59
C VAL A 411 2.16 1.61 4.35
N LEU A 412 3.34 2.22 4.33
CA LEU A 412 4.62 1.52 4.14
C LEU A 412 4.95 0.63 5.35
N PHE A 413 4.73 1.11 6.57
CA PHE A 413 4.92 0.32 7.79
C PHE A 413 4.02 -0.92 7.79
N PHE A 414 2.75 -0.76 7.42
CA PHE A 414 1.84 -1.88 7.25
C PHE A 414 2.36 -2.87 6.20
N ALA A 415 2.75 -2.38 5.02
CA ALA A 415 3.29 -3.24 3.97
C ALA A 415 4.56 -4.00 4.41
N PHE A 416 5.46 -3.36 5.17
CA PHE A 416 6.64 -4.02 5.74
C PHE A 416 6.27 -5.10 6.76
N LEU A 417 5.36 -4.80 7.68
CA LEU A 417 4.88 -5.74 8.70
C LEU A 417 4.22 -6.97 8.09
N MET A 418 3.56 -6.79 6.95
CA MET A 418 2.95 -7.86 6.18
C MET A 418 4.00 -8.76 5.49
N LEU A 419 5.15 -8.21 5.13
CA LEU A 419 6.17 -8.91 4.34
C LEU A 419 7.28 -9.55 5.18
N ALA A 420 7.59 -9.00 6.35
CA ALA A 420 8.50 -9.58 7.36
C ALA A 420 7.91 -10.84 8.03
#